data_AF-W2HAJ8-F1
#
_entry.id   AF-W2HAJ8-F1
#
_cell.length_a   1.000
_cell.length_b   1.000
_cell.length_c   1.000
_cell.angle_alpha   90.00
_cell.angle_beta   90.00
_cell.angle_gamma   90.00
#
_symmetry.space_group_name_H-M   'P 1'
#
loop_
_entity.id
_entity.type
_entity.pdbx_description
1 polymer ?
#
loop_
_entity_poly.entity_id
_entity_poly.type
_entity_poly.pdbx_seq_one_letter_code
_entity_poly.pdbx_strand_id
1 'polypeptide(L)'
;MVLLGKRSLQRLVAERNIRSILFHLTPATAERAFLREPGVENAIQALKTHGYRLGFIGDARASYASALSAFHIVHDGKMKNGVSVYEIASKELKVPLNRTLLVTEATLSEGSASGAISVALPEQSEGDEPQPLLAQFATELLNFDQCLDPAGRCFGPFRVLFSQVFYESALSFALVNLKPIVPGHMLVVPKRPVARFEMLDVDEVSDLWTAAQLVGKQVERYYGASSLTFAIQDGKEAGQTVKHVHIHVIPRTAHDFERNDDIYTEIEKHEHALQVDNETRTARSESDMAIEAAQLRPHFS
;
A
#
# COMPACT_ATOMS: atom_id res chain seq x y z
N MET A 1 -23.27 10.96 0.07
CA MET A 1 -22.92 9.73 0.80
C MET A 1 -22.67 8.64 -0.24
N VAL A 2 -21.45 8.11 -0.34
CA VAL A 2 -21.18 6.97 -1.23
C VAL A 2 -21.48 5.71 -0.43
N LEU A 3 -22.45 4.90 -0.89
CA LEU A 3 -22.73 3.59 -0.30
C LEU A 3 -21.57 2.64 -0.63
N LEU A 4 -21.13 1.86 0.36
CA LEU A 4 -20.15 0.79 0.18
C LEU A 4 -20.68 -0.21 -0.85
N GLY A 5 -19.83 -0.55 -1.82
CA GLY A 5 -20.20 -1.28 -3.03
C GLY A 5 -19.03 -1.43 -3.99
N LYS A 6 -17.97 -2.11 -3.52
CA LYS A 6 -16.77 -2.70 -4.15
C LYS A 6 -16.05 -2.06 -5.35
N ARG A 7 -16.64 -1.19 -6.17
CA ARG A 7 -15.97 -0.52 -7.31
C ARG A 7 -15.87 1.00 -7.16
N SER A 8 -16.74 1.62 -6.37
CA SER A 8 -16.76 3.07 -6.16
C SER A 8 -15.64 3.52 -5.21
N LEU A 9 -15.42 2.81 -4.09
CA LEU A 9 -14.49 3.23 -3.04
C LEU A 9 -13.02 3.22 -3.48
N GLN A 10 -12.57 2.14 -4.11
CA GLN A 10 -11.18 1.99 -4.56
C GLN A 10 -10.79 3.04 -5.60
N ARG A 11 -11.67 3.20 -6.60
CA ARG A 11 -11.51 4.22 -7.65
C ARG A 11 -11.40 5.61 -7.03
N LEU A 12 -12.27 5.91 -6.09
CA LEU A 12 -12.31 7.19 -5.41
C LEU A 12 -11.06 7.42 -4.53
N VAL A 13 -10.59 6.39 -3.84
CA VAL A 13 -9.37 6.43 -3.02
C VAL A 13 -8.15 6.72 -3.87
N ALA A 14 -8.07 6.09 -5.05
CA ALA A 14 -7.03 6.33 -6.04
C ALA A 14 -7.13 7.74 -6.65
N GLU A 15 -8.31 8.13 -7.16
CA GLU A 15 -8.56 9.44 -7.79
C GLU A 15 -8.27 10.62 -6.86
N ARG A 16 -8.51 10.43 -5.55
CA ARG A 16 -8.34 11.48 -4.54
C ARG A 16 -7.08 11.32 -3.73
N ASN A 17 -6.25 10.33 -4.09
CA ASN A 17 -4.97 10.03 -3.45
C ASN A 17 -5.10 10.03 -1.92
N ILE A 18 -6.07 9.28 -1.39
CA ILE A 18 -6.39 9.28 0.04
C ILE A 18 -5.19 8.75 0.86
N ARG A 19 -4.92 9.41 1.99
CA ARG A 19 -3.78 9.13 2.88
C ARG A 19 -4.15 8.99 4.33
N SER A 20 -5.33 9.45 4.72
CA SER A 20 -5.84 9.26 6.06
C SER A 20 -7.25 8.73 6.06
N ILE A 21 -7.55 8.01 7.13
CA ILE A 21 -8.88 7.49 7.42
C ILE A 21 -9.25 8.01 8.81
N LEU A 22 -10.32 8.80 8.86
CA LEU A 22 -10.90 9.28 10.10
C LEU A 22 -12.17 8.48 10.38
N PHE A 23 -12.18 7.76 11.50
CA PHE A 23 -13.35 7.05 11.96
C PHE A 23 -14.10 7.94 12.95
N HIS A 24 -15.30 8.38 12.59
CA HIS A 24 -16.19 9.10 13.50
C HIS A 24 -17.37 8.21 13.85
N LEU A 25 -17.28 7.56 15.01
CA LEU A 25 -18.23 6.55 15.47
C LEU A 25 -18.87 6.99 16.77
N THR A 26 -20.14 6.66 16.96
CA THR A 26 -20.78 6.83 18.26
C THR A 26 -20.16 5.87 19.28
N PRO A 27 -20.21 6.17 20.60
CA PRO A 27 -19.76 5.22 21.61
C PRO A 27 -20.42 3.85 21.43
N ALA A 28 -21.73 3.80 21.17
CA ALA A 28 -22.44 2.53 21.00
C ALA A 28 -21.86 1.65 19.88
N THR A 29 -21.54 2.22 18.71
CA THR A 29 -20.99 1.48 17.57
C THR A 29 -19.53 1.09 17.77
N ALA A 30 -18.73 2.00 18.35
CA ALA A 30 -17.35 1.71 18.73
C ALA A 30 -17.30 0.56 19.76
N GLU A 31 -18.25 0.51 20.70
CA GLU A 31 -18.30 -0.48 21.77
C GLU A 31 -18.86 -1.85 21.35
N ARG A 32 -19.86 -1.90 20.47
CA ARG A 32 -20.60 -3.15 20.17
C ARG A 32 -20.06 -3.95 18.99
N ALA A 33 -19.31 -3.33 18.07
CA ALA A 33 -18.90 -3.99 16.83
C ALA A 33 -17.49 -3.59 16.38
N PHE A 34 -17.28 -2.32 16.02
CA PHE A 34 -16.16 -1.93 15.15
C PHE A 34 -14.74 -2.14 15.73
N LEU A 35 -14.54 -1.92 17.04
CA LEU A 35 -13.21 -2.01 17.67
C LEU A 35 -12.99 -3.30 18.49
N ARG A 36 -14.03 -4.12 18.72
CA ARG A 36 -13.93 -5.37 19.50
C ARG A 36 -13.91 -6.64 18.65
N GLU A 37 -14.15 -6.49 17.36
CA GLU A 37 -14.21 -7.60 16.41
C GLU A 37 -12.87 -8.35 16.28
N PRO A 38 -12.89 -9.67 16.11
CA PRO A 38 -11.70 -10.44 15.76
C PRO A 38 -11.03 -9.90 14.50
N GLY A 39 -9.71 -9.75 14.52
CA GLY A 39 -8.94 -9.26 13.37
C GLY A 39 -8.87 -7.74 13.22
N VAL A 40 -9.47 -6.95 14.13
CA VAL A 40 -9.33 -5.49 14.16
C VAL A 40 -7.87 -5.05 14.19
N GLU A 41 -7.04 -5.67 15.04
CA GLU A 41 -5.61 -5.35 15.12
C GLU A 41 -4.90 -5.61 13.79
N ASN A 42 -5.21 -6.72 13.13
CA ASN A 42 -4.66 -7.07 11.82
C ASN A 42 -5.12 -6.07 10.74
N ALA A 43 -6.39 -5.67 10.75
CA ALA A 43 -6.94 -4.68 9.82
C ALA A 43 -6.29 -3.31 10.00
N ILE A 44 -6.16 -2.84 11.24
CA ILE A 44 -5.47 -1.59 11.58
C ILE A 44 -4.00 -1.67 11.15
N GLN A 45 -3.32 -2.76 11.47
CA GLN A 45 -1.91 -2.95 11.13
C GLN A 45 -1.72 -3.02 9.62
N ALA A 46 -2.62 -3.67 8.89
CA ALA A 46 -2.61 -3.71 7.43
C ALA A 46 -2.75 -2.30 6.84
N LEU A 47 -3.77 -1.54 7.26
CA LEU A 47 -3.96 -0.16 6.80
C LEU A 47 -2.72 0.71 7.06
N LYS A 48 -2.10 0.60 8.23
CA LYS A 48 -0.85 1.32 8.55
C LYS A 48 0.33 0.88 7.69
N THR A 49 0.49 -0.43 7.50
CA THR A 49 1.58 -1.01 6.69
C THR A 49 1.45 -0.59 5.22
N HIS A 50 0.21 -0.39 4.74
CA HIS A 50 -0.09 0.15 3.41
C HIS A 50 -0.08 1.69 3.35
N GLY A 51 0.43 2.36 4.39
CA GLY A 51 0.72 3.79 4.39
C GLY A 51 -0.43 4.71 4.73
N TYR A 52 -1.54 4.20 5.30
CA TYR A 52 -2.64 5.03 5.77
C TYR A 52 -2.38 5.56 7.19
N ARG A 53 -2.68 6.84 7.40
CA ARG A 53 -2.72 7.45 8.72
C ARG A 53 -4.12 7.33 9.30
N LEU A 54 -4.24 6.69 10.44
CA LEU A 54 -5.53 6.42 11.07
C LEU A 54 -5.78 7.41 12.21
N GLY A 55 -6.96 7.99 12.25
CA GLY A 55 -7.45 8.82 13.36
C GLY A 55 -8.85 8.38 13.80
N PHE A 56 -9.13 8.56 15.09
CA PHE A 56 -10.41 8.22 15.69
C PHE A 56 -11.04 9.47 16.31
N ILE A 57 -12.32 9.67 16.05
CA ILE A 57 -13.13 10.76 16.59
C ILE A 57 -14.30 10.11 17.34
N GLY A 58 -14.28 10.22 18.67
CA GLY A 58 -15.27 9.66 19.58
C GLY A 58 -14.85 9.82 21.03
N ASP A 59 -15.78 9.55 21.95
CA ASP A 59 -15.51 9.58 23.39
C ASP A 59 -14.65 8.36 23.79
N ALA A 60 -13.35 8.58 24.04
CA ALA A 60 -12.41 7.51 24.39
C ALA A 60 -12.69 6.97 25.79
N ARG A 61 -13.28 5.77 25.84
CA ARG A 61 -13.42 5.00 27.08
C ARG A 61 -12.19 4.14 27.33
N ALA A 62 -11.84 3.97 28.61
CA ALA A 62 -10.67 3.21 29.06
C ALA A 62 -10.64 1.73 28.61
N SER A 63 -11.78 1.16 28.24
CA SER A 63 -11.91 -0.26 27.86
C SER A 63 -11.39 -0.63 26.46
N TYR A 64 -10.90 0.34 25.66
CA TYR A 64 -10.39 0.13 24.29
C TYR A 64 -8.96 0.64 24.08
N ALA A 65 -8.22 0.89 25.16
CA ALA A 65 -6.93 1.58 25.11
C ALA A 65 -5.91 0.92 24.17
N SER A 66 -5.93 -0.42 24.02
CA SER A 66 -5.02 -1.14 23.11
C SER A 66 -5.29 -0.83 21.64
N ALA A 67 -6.54 -0.95 21.17
CA ALA A 67 -6.89 -0.62 19.79
C ALA A 67 -6.75 0.87 19.50
N LEU A 68 -7.12 1.73 20.47
CA LEU A 68 -6.98 3.18 20.36
C LEU A 68 -5.51 3.63 20.24
N SER A 69 -4.57 2.91 20.85
CA SER A 69 -3.13 3.20 20.75
C SER A 69 -2.59 3.11 19.32
N ALA A 70 -3.29 2.40 18.43
CA ALA A 70 -2.89 2.26 17.05
C ALA A 70 -3.31 3.44 16.16
N PHE A 71 -4.23 4.29 16.63
CA PHE A 71 -4.63 5.54 16.00
C PHE A 71 -3.74 6.69 16.46
N HIS A 72 -3.44 7.63 15.56
CA HIS A 72 -2.60 8.78 15.89
C HIS A 72 -3.34 9.84 16.70
N ILE A 73 -4.67 9.82 16.67
CA ILE A 73 -5.53 10.87 17.23
C ILE A 73 -6.76 10.22 17.85
N VAL A 74 -7.14 10.72 19.01
CA VAL A 74 -8.44 10.50 19.63
C VAL A 74 -9.02 11.87 19.99
N HIS A 75 -10.13 12.27 19.37
CA HIS A 75 -10.83 13.52 19.71
C HIS A 75 -12.25 13.23 20.19
N ASP A 76 -12.73 13.96 21.20
CA ASP A 76 -14.08 13.81 21.82
C ASP A 76 -15.28 14.23 20.91
N GLY A 77 -15.06 14.41 19.61
CA GLY A 77 -16.09 14.80 18.65
C GLY A 77 -16.54 16.26 18.70
N LYS A 78 -16.01 17.11 19.58
CA LYS A 78 -16.47 18.51 19.72
C LYS A 78 -15.68 19.48 18.84
N MET A 79 -16.39 20.43 18.21
CA MET A 79 -15.79 21.62 17.61
C MET A 79 -14.96 22.37 18.67
N LYS A 80 -13.78 22.87 18.30
CA LYS A 80 -12.98 23.74 19.17
C LYS A 80 -12.78 25.10 18.49
N ASN A 81 -13.15 26.17 19.17
CA ASN A 81 -12.97 27.55 18.69
C ASN A 81 -13.55 27.79 17.28
N GLY A 82 -14.68 27.16 16.94
CA GLY A 82 -15.32 27.28 15.63
C GLY A 82 -14.65 26.49 14.50
N VAL A 83 -13.55 25.78 14.77
CA VAL A 83 -12.86 24.91 13.81
C VAL A 83 -13.48 23.52 13.84
N SER A 84 -13.63 22.91 12.67
CA SER A 84 -14.16 21.56 12.55
C SER A 84 -13.26 20.54 13.23
N VAL A 85 -13.83 19.59 13.97
CA VAL A 85 -13.08 18.46 14.54
C VAL A 85 -12.31 17.70 13.47
N TYR A 86 -12.84 17.65 12.25
CA TYR A 86 -12.19 17.03 11.10
C TYR A 86 -10.97 17.82 10.61
N GLU A 87 -11.03 19.14 10.59
CA GLU A 87 -9.89 20.01 10.22
C GLU A 87 -8.75 19.89 11.23
N ILE A 88 -9.09 19.83 12.52
CA ILE A 88 -8.13 19.59 13.60
C ILE A 88 -7.46 18.23 13.41
N ALA A 89 -8.25 17.17 13.23
CA ALA A 89 -7.74 15.82 13.05
C ALA A 89 -6.86 15.70 11.78
N SER A 90 -7.30 16.30 10.68
CA SER A 90 -6.53 16.36 9.41
C SER A 90 -5.17 17.04 9.60
N LYS A 91 -5.12 18.16 10.31
CA LYS A 91 -3.87 18.88 10.60
C LYS A 91 -2.90 18.06 11.45
N GLU A 92 -3.40 17.38 12.47
CA GLU A 92 -2.60 16.50 13.34
C GLU A 92 -2.09 15.27 12.59
N LEU A 93 -2.91 14.66 11.72
CA LEU A 93 -2.46 13.61 10.81
C LEU A 93 -1.50 14.13 9.75
N LYS A 94 -1.31 15.44 9.62
CA LYS A 94 -0.54 16.11 8.56
C LYS A 94 -0.97 15.65 7.16
N VAL A 95 -2.28 15.40 6.98
CA VAL A 95 -2.88 15.01 5.70
C VAL A 95 -4.09 15.92 5.48
N PRO A 96 -4.19 16.65 4.35
CA PRO A 96 -5.30 17.57 4.11
C PRO A 96 -6.65 16.83 3.99
N LEU A 97 -7.75 17.51 4.33
CA LEU A 97 -9.10 16.91 4.34
C LEU A 97 -9.53 16.32 2.99
N ASN A 98 -9.10 16.92 1.87
CA ASN A 98 -9.39 16.41 0.53
C ASN A 98 -8.71 15.06 0.20
N ARG A 99 -7.74 14.65 1.02
CA ARG A 99 -7.07 13.34 0.98
C ARG A 99 -7.45 12.46 2.19
N THR A 100 -8.55 12.80 2.85
CA THR A 100 -9.08 12.06 4.00
C THR A 100 -10.38 11.33 3.65
N LEU A 101 -10.42 10.04 3.96
CA LEU A 101 -11.65 9.28 3.99
C LEU A 101 -12.29 9.42 5.36
N LEU A 102 -13.52 9.91 5.41
CA LEU A 102 -14.29 10.04 6.63
C LEU A 102 -15.28 8.87 6.70
N VAL A 103 -15.08 7.97 7.66
CA VAL A 103 -15.96 6.81 7.89
C VAL A 103 -16.94 7.17 9.00
N THR A 104 -18.24 7.19 8.70
CA THR A 104 -19.31 7.59 9.64
C THR A 104 -20.47 6.60 9.62
N GLU A 105 -21.33 6.70 10.63
CA GLU A 105 -22.67 6.11 10.60
C GLU A 105 -23.57 6.95 9.67
N ALA A 106 -24.41 6.31 8.85
CA ALA A 106 -25.28 6.97 7.86
C ALA A 106 -26.27 7.98 8.48
N THR A 107 -26.51 7.88 9.79
CA THR A 107 -27.46 8.67 10.59
C THR A 107 -26.91 10.00 11.09
N LEU A 108 -25.61 10.27 10.98
CA LEU A 108 -25.07 11.61 11.26
C LEU A 108 -25.38 12.54 10.07
N SER A 109 -26.57 13.15 10.13
CA SER A 109 -27.13 14.01 9.08
C SER A 109 -26.39 15.32 8.86
N GLU A 110 -25.51 15.78 9.75
CA GLU A 110 -24.96 17.13 9.66
C GLU A 110 -23.48 17.17 10.08
N GLY A 111 -22.62 17.17 9.06
CA GLY A 111 -21.18 17.27 9.23
C GLY A 111 -20.45 17.07 7.92
N SER A 112 -20.96 17.68 6.84
CA SER A 112 -20.24 17.79 5.57
C SER A 112 -18.95 18.58 5.84
N ALA A 113 -17.87 17.90 6.20
CA ALA A 113 -16.54 18.46 6.13
C ALA A 113 -16.28 18.72 4.64
N SER A 114 -16.46 19.96 4.20
CA SER A 114 -16.21 20.37 2.82
C SER A 114 -14.83 19.87 2.39
N GLY A 115 -14.78 18.89 1.49
CA GLY A 115 -13.55 18.30 0.97
C GLY A 115 -13.30 16.83 1.35
N ALA A 116 -13.74 16.35 2.52
CA ALA A 116 -13.57 14.94 2.90
C ALA A 116 -14.59 14.04 2.18
N ILE A 117 -14.25 12.76 2.02
CA ILE A 117 -15.15 11.80 1.38
C ILE A 117 -15.81 10.93 2.44
N SER A 118 -17.12 11.10 2.59
CA SER A 118 -17.92 10.35 3.55
C SER A 118 -18.30 8.97 3.01
N VAL A 119 -17.87 7.94 3.74
CA VAL A 119 -18.25 6.54 3.57
C VAL A 119 -19.11 6.13 4.76
N ALA A 120 -20.32 5.65 4.48
CA ALA A 120 -21.19 5.11 5.50
C ALA A 120 -20.78 3.66 5.80
N LEU A 121 -20.77 3.28 7.08
CA LEU A 121 -20.71 1.85 7.45
C LEU A 121 -21.97 1.12 6.91
N PRO A 122 -21.84 -0.17 6.50
CA PRO A 122 -23.00 -0.93 6.04
C PRO A 122 -24.01 -1.10 7.18
N GLU A 123 -25.31 -1.04 6.88
CA GLU A 123 -26.33 -1.49 7.82
C GLU A 123 -26.21 -3.01 7.97
N GLN A 124 -26.09 -3.51 9.20
CA GLN A 124 -26.16 -4.95 9.45
C GLN A 124 -27.61 -5.41 9.28
N SER A 125 -27.88 -6.31 8.33
CA SER A 125 -29.14 -7.03 8.20
C SER A 125 -29.35 -7.93 9.42
N GLU A 126 -30.57 -7.93 9.98
CA GLU A 126 -30.95 -8.93 10.98
C GLU A 126 -30.91 -10.33 10.33
N GLY A 127 -29.84 -11.09 10.58
CA GLY A 127 -29.75 -12.50 10.18
C GLY A 127 -28.44 -12.95 9.54
N ASP A 128 -27.53 -12.05 9.16
CA ASP A 128 -26.21 -12.44 8.67
C ASP A 128 -25.22 -12.73 9.81
N GLU A 129 -24.28 -13.66 9.61
CA GLU A 129 -23.19 -13.86 10.57
C GLU A 129 -22.43 -12.53 10.77
N PRO A 130 -22.00 -12.20 12.00
CA PRO A 130 -21.29 -10.97 12.28
C PRO A 130 -19.92 -10.98 11.60
N GLN A 131 -19.85 -10.45 10.38
CA GLN A 131 -18.57 -10.20 9.72
C GLN A 131 -17.90 -8.98 10.36
N PRO A 132 -16.59 -9.06 10.63
CA PRO A 132 -15.86 -7.95 11.20
C PRO A 132 -15.83 -6.76 10.24
N LEU A 133 -16.64 -5.73 10.51
CA LEU A 133 -16.87 -4.54 9.68
C LEU A 133 -15.56 -3.83 9.32
N LEU A 134 -14.62 -3.70 10.26
CA LEU A 134 -13.34 -3.04 9.99
C LEU A 134 -12.44 -3.88 9.07
N ALA A 135 -12.45 -5.21 9.23
CA ALA A 135 -11.67 -6.10 8.37
C ALA A 135 -12.25 -6.11 6.95
N GLN A 136 -13.59 -6.16 6.81
CA GLN A 136 -14.25 -6.03 5.51
C GLN A 136 -13.90 -4.68 4.85
N PHE A 137 -13.99 -3.59 5.61
CA PHE A 137 -13.61 -2.27 5.13
C PHE A 137 -12.15 -2.21 4.66
N ALA A 138 -11.21 -2.76 5.45
CA ALA A 138 -9.80 -2.80 5.09
C ALA A 138 -9.57 -3.63 3.82
N THR A 139 -10.17 -4.81 3.72
CA THR A 139 -10.13 -5.67 2.53
C THR A 139 -10.69 -4.97 1.29
N GLU A 140 -11.82 -4.26 1.41
CA GLU A 140 -12.42 -3.53 0.30
C GLU A 140 -11.58 -2.33 -0.12
N LEU A 141 -11.01 -1.60 0.84
CA LEU A 141 -10.15 -0.44 0.60
C LEU A 141 -8.85 -0.85 -0.10
N LEU A 142 -8.24 -1.94 0.37
CA LEU A 142 -6.95 -2.46 -0.12
C LEU A 142 -7.12 -3.41 -1.31
N ASN A 143 -8.36 -3.79 -1.62
CA ASN A 143 -8.74 -4.68 -2.73
C ASN A 143 -8.10 -6.07 -2.70
N PHE A 144 -7.86 -6.64 -1.51
CA PHE A 144 -7.19 -7.94 -1.43
C PHE A 144 -7.36 -8.66 -0.10
N ASP A 145 -7.75 -9.93 -0.13
CA ASP A 145 -7.99 -10.73 1.08
C ASP A 145 -6.68 -11.03 1.86
N GLN A 146 -5.52 -11.05 1.20
CA GLN A 146 -4.24 -11.39 1.84
C GLN A 146 -3.43 -10.15 2.27
N CYS A 147 -3.98 -8.93 2.15
CA CYS A 147 -3.32 -7.70 2.64
C CYS A 147 -3.23 -7.65 4.18
N LEU A 148 -4.03 -8.48 4.85
CA LEU A 148 -4.04 -8.66 6.30
C LEU A 148 -2.95 -9.61 6.80
N ASP A 149 -2.19 -10.22 5.89
CA ASP A 149 -1.15 -11.17 6.23
C ASP A 149 0.10 -10.44 6.79
N PRO A 150 0.44 -10.64 8.07
CA PRO A 150 1.56 -9.94 8.69
C PRO A 150 2.92 -10.43 8.19
N ALA A 151 2.98 -11.53 7.42
CA ALA A 151 4.20 -12.18 6.96
C ALA A 151 4.62 -11.78 5.53
N GLY A 152 4.08 -10.70 4.97
CA GLY A 152 4.45 -10.24 3.64
C GLY A 152 4.22 -8.77 3.32
N ARG A 153 4.34 -8.46 2.03
CA ARG A 153 4.04 -7.16 1.40
C ARG A 153 3.12 -7.37 0.20
N CYS A 154 2.50 -6.29 -0.27
CA CYS A 154 1.68 -6.30 -1.47
C CYS A 154 2.43 -5.67 -2.65
N PHE A 155 2.35 -6.34 -3.81
CA PHE A 155 2.76 -5.80 -5.09
C PHE A 155 1.58 -5.86 -6.07
N GLY A 156 0.80 -4.78 -6.15
CA GLY A 156 -0.50 -4.79 -6.83
C GLY A 156 -1.43 -5.82 -6.16
N PRO A 157 -2.05 -6.74 -6.92
CA PRO A 157 -2.92 -7.78 -6.37
C PRO A 157 -2.14 -9.01 -5.85
N PHE A 158 -0.80 -9.01 -5.92
CA PHE A 158 0.01 -10.16 -5.57
C PHE A 158 0.59 -10.04 -4.16
N ARG A 159 0.63 -11.17 -3.44
CA ARG A 159 1.34 -11.29 -2.18
C ARG A 159 2.82 -11.59 -2.42
N VAL A 160 3.68 -10.78 -1.80
CA VAL A 160 5.12 -10.97 -1.77
C VAL A 160 5.52 -11.45 -0.39
N LEU A 161 6.08 -12.66 -0.30
CA LEU A 161 6.56 -13.21 0.97
C LEU A 161 7.82 -12.46 1.42
N PHE A 162 8.01 -12.29 2.74
CA PHE A 162 9.26 -11.70 3.26
C PHE A 162 10.50 -12.47 2.84
N SER A 163 10.38 -13.77 2.56
CA SER A 163 11.47 -14.58 2.02
C SER A 163 11.99 -14.03 0.68
N GLN A 164 11.17 -13.32 -0.10
CA GLN A 164 11.52 -12.70 -1.38
C GLN A 164 11.97 -11.23 -1.25
N VAL A 165 11.73 -10.60 -0.08
CA VAL A 165 12.12 -9.23 0.24
C VAL A 165 13.51 -9.22 0.87
N PHE A 166 14.43 -8.43 0.33
CA PHE A 166 15.82 -8.36 0.82
C PHE A 166 16.21 -7.02 1.44
N TYR A 167 15.39 -5.97 1.26
CA TYR A 167 15.61 -4.66 1.85
C TYR A 167 14.28 -3.96 2.12
N GLU A 168 14.21 -3.21 3.22
CA GLU A 168 13.10 -2.32 3.55
C GLU A 168 13.59 -0.98 4.08
N SER A 169 12.99 0.09 3.59
CA SER A 169 13.10 1.44 4.15
C SER A 169 11.85 1.77 4.97
N ALA A 170 11.65 3.04 5.31
CA ALA A 170 10.43 3.49 5.98
C ALA A 170 9.21 3.31 5.07
N LEU A 171 9.29 3.74 3.81
CA LEU A 171 8.15 3.81 2.90
C LEU A 171 8.23 2.88 1.69
N SER A 172 9.33 2.15 1.51
CA SER A 172 9.58 1.28 0.36
C SER A 172 10.16 -0.07 0.78
N PHE A 173 10.18 -1.01 -0.15
CA PHE A 173 10.83 -2.30 -0.01
C PHE A 173 11.41 -2.75 -1.35
N ALA A 174 12.41 -3.63 -1.32
CA ALA A 174 13.00 -4.22 -2.50
C ALA A 174 12.85 -5.74 -2.49
N LEU A 175 12.47 -6.30 -3.64
CA LEU A 175 12.23 -7.72 -3.83
C LEU A 175 12.96 -8.27 -5.05
N VAL A 176 13.23 -9.57 -5.01
CA VAL A 176 13.74 -10.31 -6.16
C VAL A 176 12.65 -10.55 -7.20
N ASN A 177 12.98 -10.49 -8.50
CA ASN A 177 12.01 -10.62 -9.57
C ASN A 177 11.70 -12.11 -9.89
N LEU A 178 10.45 -12.47 -10.13
CA LEU A 178 10.04 -13.84 -10.51
C LEU A 178 10.64 -14.26 -11.85
N LYS A 179 10.70 -13.33 -12.81
CA LYS A 179 11.25 -13.51 -14.16
C LYS A 179 12.28 -12.40 -14.44
N PRO A 180 13.49 -12.45 -13.85
CA PRO A 180 14.50 -11.37 -13.95
C PRO A 180 15.16 -11.31 -15.34
N ILE A 181 14.98 -10.24 -16.13
CA ILE A 181 15.49 -10.11 -17.51
C ILE A 181 16.97 -10.50 -17.66
N VAL A 182 17.80 -10.02 -16.74
CA VAL A 182 19.20 -10.41 -16.54
C VAL A 182 19.39 -10.82 -15.07
N PRO A 183 20.45 -11.57 -14.72
CA PRO A 183 20.79 -11.84 -13.33
C PRO A 183 20.87 -10.54 -12.52
N GLY A 184 20.20 -10.50 -11.37
CA GLY A 184 20.18 -9.29 -10.54
C GLY A 184 19.13 -8.24 -10.92
N HIS A 185 18.25 -8.50 -11.90
CA HIS A 185 17.08 -7.63 -12.11
C HIS A 185 16.14 -7.71 -10.90
N MET A 186 16.11 -6.63 -10.11
CA MET A 186 15.29 -6.46 -8.91
C MET A 186 14.22 -5.38 -9.09
N LEU A 187 13.25 -5.36 -8.18
CA LEU A 187 12.23 -4.32 -8.10
C LEU A 187 12.34 -3.56 -6.78
N VAL A 188 12.19 -2.24 -6.82
CA VAL A 188 12.00 -1.39 -5.64
C VAL A 188 10.61 -0.77 -5.71
N VAL A 189 9.83 -0.95 -4.66
CA VAL A 189 8.38 -0.74 -4.65
C VAL A 189 8.01 0.09 -3.41
N PRO A 190 7.18 1.14 -3.52
CA PRO A 190 6.62 1.80 -2.34
C PRO A 190 5.71 0.82 -1.59
N LYS A 191 5.62 0.93 -0.27
CA LYS A 191 4.72 0.07 0.53
C LYS A 191 3.25 0.37 0.25
N ARG A 192 2.94 1.63 -0.12
CA ARG A 192 1.59 2.03 -0.48
C ARG A 192 1.29 1.68 -1.94
N PRO A 193 0.25 0.88 -2.22
CA PRO A 193 -0.12 0.45 -3.56
C PRO A 193 -0.78 1.58 -4.37
N VAL A 194 0.04 2.43 -5.00
CA VAL A 194 -0.43 3.41 -5.99
C VAL A 194 -0.10 2.99 -7.40
N ALA A 195 -1.03 3.19 -8.32
CA ALA A 195 -0.86 2.77 -9.71
C ALA A 195 0.05 3.72 -10.52
N ARG A 196 0.07 5.02 -10.18
CA ARG A 196 0.76 6.05 -10.97
C ARG A 196 1.80 6.80 -10.15
N PHE A 197 2.91 7.17 -10.76
CA PHE A 197 4.01 7.89 -10.11
C PHE A 197 3.56 9.24 -9.55
N GLU A 198 2.67 9.95 -10.25
CA GLU A 198 2.08 11.22 -9.78
C GLU A 198 1.29 11.11 -8.47
N MET A 199 0.88 9.91 -8.07
CA MET A 199 0.14 9.67 -6.84
C MET A 199 1.07 9.54 -5.63
N LEU A 200 2.38 9.40 -5.82
CA LEU A 200 3.35 9.38 -4.74
C LEU A 200 3.50 10.76 -4.11
N ASP A 201 3.64 10.79 -2.79
CA ASP A 201 4.01 12.00 -2.07
C ASP A 201 5.51 12.30 -2.24
N VAL A 202 5.92 13.54 -2.00
CA VAL A 202 7.33 13.95 -2.05
C VAL A 202 8.21 13.06 -1.17
N ASP A 203 7.75 12.71 0.03
CA ASP A 203 8.47 11.83 0.95
C ASP A 203 8.60 10.39 0.39
N GLU A 204 7.57 9.89 -0.29
CA GLU A 204 7.60 8.57 -0.92
C GLU A 204 8.50 8.55 -2.15
N VAL A 205 8.47 9.60 -2.98
CA VAL A 205 9.38 9.75 -4.13
C VAL A 205 10.83 9.77 -3.63
N SER A 206 11.11 10.54 -2.58
CA SER A 206 12.45 10.63 -1.99
C SER A 206 12.91 9.28 -1.41
N ASP A 207 12.08 8.63 -0.62
CA ASP A 207 12.39 7.32 -0.02
C ASP A 207 12.58 6.23 -1.09
N LEU A 208 11.71 6.20 -2.11
CA LEU A 208 11.75 5.24 -3.21
C LEU A 208 13.05 5.35 -4.02
N TRP A 209 13.47 6.56 -4.39
CA TRP A 209 14.72 6.76 -5.14
C TRP A 209 15.97 6.58 -4.27
N THR A 210 15.91 6.92 -2.99
CA THR A 210 17.01 6.64 -2.05
C THR A 210 17.19 5.13 -1.87
N ALA A 211 16.09 4.39 -1.72
CA ALA A 211 16.09 2.94 -1.69
C ALA A 211 16.64 2.35 -3.01
N ALA A 212 16.19 2.85 -4.17
CA ALA A 212 16.68 2.40 -5.48
C ALA A 212 18.18 2.66 -5.67
N GLN A 213 18.69 3.82 -5.24
CA GLN A 213 20.11 4.14 -5.28
C GLN A 213 20.93 3.15 -4.43
N LEU A 214 20.49 2.89 -3.19
CA LEU A 214 21.17 1.95 -2.29
C LEU A 214 21.15 0.53 -2.84
N VAL A 215 19.97 0.06 -3.30
CA VAL A 215 19.79 -1.25 -3.91
C VAL A 215 20.66 -1.39 -5.15
N GLY A 216 20.63 -0.42 -6.06
CA GLY A 216 21.43 -0.44 -7.28
C GLY A 216 22.92 -0.56 -6.98
N LYS A 217 23.46 0.27 -6.07
CA LYS A 217 24.86 0.22 -5.67
C LYS A 217 25.27 -1.17 -5.17
N GLN A 218 24.41 -1.82 -4.40
CA GLN A 218 24.74 -3.09 -3.78
C GLN A 218 24.56 -4.28 -4.72
N VAL A 219 23.52 -4.24 -5.55
CA VAL A 219 23.25 -5.23 -6.61
C VAL A 219 24.35 -5.16 -7.67
N GLU A 220 24.75 -3.97 -8.12
CA GLU A 220 25.84 -3.80 -9.09
C GLU A 220 27.12 -4.49 -8.62
N ARG A 221 27.51 -4.27 -7.35
CA ARG A 221 28.68 -4.90 -6.74
C ARG A 221 28.53 -6.41 -6.60
N TYR A 222 27.38 -6.88 -6.13
CA TYR A 222 27.15 -8.31 -5.87
C TYR A 222 27.19 -9.15 -7.15
N TYR A 223 26.58 -8.65 -8.23
CA TYR A 223 26.55 -9.34 -9.52
C TYR A 223 27.77 -9.03 -10.42
N GLY A 224 28.76 -8.28 -9.94
CA GLY A 224 29.95 -7.94 -10.72
C GLY A 224 29.65 -7.10 -11.97
N ALA A 225 28.58 -6.30 -11.91
CA ALA A 225 28.21 -5.38 -12.98
C ALA A 225 29.05 -4.10 -12.91
N SER A 226 29.04 -3.34 -14.00
CA SER A 226 29.78 -2.08 -14.14
C SER A 226 28.87 -0.88 -14.42
N SER A 227 27.57 -1.11 -14.57
CA SER A 227 26.57 -0.08 -14.81
C SER A 227 25.20 -0.56 -14.34
N LEU A 228 24.22 0.35 -14.30
CA LEU A 228 22.84 0.08 -13.91
C LEU A 228 21.87 0.71 -14.91
N THR A 229 20.74 0.05 -15.13
CA THR A 229 19.54 0.65 -15.73
C THR A 229 18.47 0.76 -14.65
N PHE A 230 17.94 1.96 -14.48
CA PHE A 230 16.75 2.24 -13.68
C PHE A 230 15.61 2.58 -14.62
N ALA A 231 14.48 1.89 -14.49
CA ALA A 231 13.31 2.14 -15.32
C ALA A 231 12.02 2.14 -14.50
N ILE A 232 11.09 3.04 -14.87
CA ILE A 232 9.71 3.06 -14.38
C ILE A 232 8.81 3.05 -15.60
N GLN A 233 7.89 2.10 -15.65
CA GLN A 233 6.80 2.09 -16.63
C GLN A 233 5.56 2.66 -15.94
N ASP A 234 5.34 3.97 -16.08
CA ASP A 234 4.26 4.68 -15.40
C ASP A 234 2.96 4.70 -16.24
N GLY A 235 2.16 3.64 -16.11
CA GLY A 235 0.88 3.49 -16.78
C GLY A 235 0.89 2.45 -17.91
N LYS A 236 -0.30 2.05 -18.35
CA LYS A 236 -0.51 0.94 -19.29
C LYS A 236 0.22 1.17 -20.61
N GLU A 237 0.16 2.39 -21.14
CA GLU A 237 0.77 2.78 -22.41
C GLU A 237 2.30 2.89 -22.32
N ALA A 238 2.87 2.91 -21.11
CA ALA A 238 4.30 2.77 -20.86
C ALA A 238 4.74 1.30 -20.65
N GLY A 239 3.80 0.35 -20.75
CA GLY A 239 4.05 -1.09 -20.56
C GLY A 239 3.84 -1.59 -19.14
N GLN A 240 3.24 -0.80 -18.23
CA GLN A 240 2.97 -1.24 -16.86
C GLN A 240 1.95 -2.39 -16.82
N THR A 241 2.27 -3.51 -16.18
CA THR A 241 1.28 -4.59 -15.99
C THR A 241 0.82 -4.82 -14.57
N VAL A 242 1.71 -4.69 -13.59
CA VAL A 242 1.28 -4.59 -12.19
C VAL A 242 0.96 -3.14 -11.89
N LYS A 243 -0.31 -2.86 -11.56
CA LYS A 243 -0.82 -1.51 -11.19
C LYS A 243 -0.33 -1.07 -9.81
N HIS A 244 0.97 -1.05 -9.63
CA HIS A 244 1.69 -0.57 -8.46
C HIS A 244 2.99 0.03 -8.98
N VAL A 245 3.29 1.29 -8.69
CA VAL A 245 4.58 1.92 -9.05
C VAL A 245 5.73 1.03 -8.59
N HIS A 246 6.70 0.80 -9.46
CA HIS A 246 7.92 0.08 -9.11
C HIS A 246 9.06 0.57 -10.01
N ILE A 247 10.27 0.54 -9.46
CA ILE A 247 11.51 0.82 -10.18
C ILE A 247 12.16 -0.52 -10.49
N HIS A 248 12.39 -0.80 -11.78
CA HIS A 248 13.30 -1.85 -12.20
C HIS A 248 14.72 -1.39 -11.92
N VAL A 249 15.48 -2.20 -11.18
CA VAL A 249 16.90 -2.00 -10.92
C VAL A 249 17.64 -3.14 -11.60
N ILE A 250 18.32 -2.82 -12.70
CA ILE A 250 18.89 -3.82 -13.60
C ILE A 250 20.41 -3.62 -13.69
N PRO A 251 21.24 -4.48 -13.08
CA PRO A 251 22.68 -4.44 -13.24
C PRO A 251 23.08 -4.79 -14.67
N ARG A 252 24.07 -4.08 -15.19
CA ARG A 252 24.52 -4.15 -16.59
C ARG A 252 25.98 -4.53 -16.68
N THR A 253 26.30 -5.44 -17.59
CA THR A 253 27.68 -5.84 -17.92
C THR A 253 27.95 -5.55 -19.39
N ALA A 254 29.23 -5.49 -19.77
CA ALA A 254 29.57 -5.53 -21.19
C ALA A 254 28.95 -6.79 -21.83
N HIS A 255 28.29 -6.62 -22.98
CA HIS A 255 27.69 -7.70 -23.77
C HIS A 255 26.52 -8.44 -23.11
N ASP A 256 25.83 -7.84 -22.13
CA ASP A 256 24.56 -8.40 -21.65
C ASP A 256 23.44 -8.39 -22.70
N PHE A 257 23.52 -7.46 -23.66
CA PHE A 257 22.70 -7.41 -24.86
C PHE A 257 23.56 -7.16 -26.10
N GLU A 258 23.08 -7.62 -27.27
CA GLU A 258 23.71 -7.29 -28.56
C GLU A 258 23.62 -5.80 -28.87
N ARG A 259 22.45 -5.19 -28.64
CA ARG A 259 22.27 -3.74 -28.66
C ARG A 259 21.78 -3.27 -27.31
N ASN A 260 22.38 -2.20 -26.79
CA ASN A 260 22.03 -1.70 -25.46
C ASN A 260 20.53 -1.38 -25.30
N ASP A 261 19.87 -0.92 -26.37
CA ASP A 261 18.45 -0.54 -26.34
C ASP A 261 17.50 -1.75 -26.39
N ASP A 262 18.00 -2.96 -26.63
CA ASP A 262 17.19 -4.19 -26.60
C ASP A 262 16.60 -4.44 -25.20
N ILE A 263 17.23 -3.89 -24.14
CA ILE A 263 16.71 -3.94 -22.77
C ILE A 263 15.29 -3.37 -22.67
N TYR A 264 14.97 -2.30 -23.40
CA TYR A 264 13.64 -1.68 -23.36
C TYR A 264 12.59 -2.59 -24.01
N THR A 265 12.97 -3.25 -25.10
CA THR A 265 12.13 -4.23 -25.78
C THR A 265 11.86 -5.43 -24.87
N GLU A 266 12.87 -5.90 -24.16
CA GLU A 266 12.68 -6.99 -23.20
C GLU A 266 11.79 -6.56 -22.03
N ILE A 267 12.03 -5.40 -21.42
CA ILE A 267 11.16 -4.87 -20.35
C ILE A 267 9.68 -4.83 -20.80
N GLU A 268 9.41 -4.36 -22.03
CA GLU A 268 8.05 -4.31 -22.58
C GLU A 268 7.42 -5.71 -22.78
N LYS A 269 8.16 -6.66 -23.37
CA LYS A 269 7.69 -8.04 -23.59
C LYS A 269 7.33 -8.75 -22.29
N HIS A 270 8.19 -8.64 -21.28
CA HIS A 270 8.05 -9.38 -20.02
C HIS A 270 6.87 -8.90 -19.17
N GLU A 271 6.47 -7.64 -19.36
CA GLU A 271 5.32 -7.09 -18.67
C GLU A 271 4.01 -7.49 -19.37
N HIS A 272 3.91 -7.41 -20.70
CA HIS A 272 2.66 -7.66 -21.45
C HIS A 272 2.06 -9.09 -21.31
N ALA A 273 2.82 -10.06 -20.81
CA ALA A 273 2.38 -11.44 -20.59
C ALA A 273 1.61 -11.61 -19.26
N LEU A 274 0.39 -11.08 -19.17
CA LEU A 274 -0.58 -11.45 -18.11
C LEU A 274 -1.03 -12.94 -18.21
N GLN A 275 -0.64 -13.63 -19.28
CA GLN A 275 -0.67 -15.08 -19.34
C GLN A 275 0.63 -15.60 -18.76
N VAL A 276 0.55 -16.20 -17.57
CA VAL A 276 1.66 -16.89 -16.88
C VAL A 276 2.39 -17.90 -17.80
N ASP A 277 1.73 -18.34 -18.88
CA ASP A 277 2.07 -19.51 -19.69
C ASP A 277 2.51 -19.26 -21.15
N ASN A 278 2.95 -18.07 -21.56
CA ASN A 278 3.60 -18.00 -22.89
C ASN A 278 4.69 -16.93 -23.01
N GLU A 279 5.93 -17.35 -22.73
CA GLU A 279 7.16 -17.01 -23.48
C GLU A 279 8.35 -17.82 -22.92
N THR A 280 9.46 -17.87 -23.68
CA THR A 280 10.62 -18.79 -23.58
C THR A 280 11.42 -18.81 -22.26
N ARG A 281 10.99 -18.10 -21.20
CA ARG A 281 11.67 -18.02 -19.91
C ARG A 281 10.83 -18.59 -18.77
N THR A 282 11.36 -19.61 -18.12
CA THR A 282 10.75 -20.29 -16.97
C THR A 282 10.73 -19.38 -15.74
N ALA A 283 9.58 -19.28 -15.07
CA ALA A 283 9.49 -18.61 -13.76
C ALA A 283 10.40 -19.33 -12.76
N ARG A 284 11.09 -18.56 -11.90
CA ARG A 284 11.92 -19.13 -10.84
C ARG A 284 11.03 -19.72 -9.74
N SER A 285 11.55 -20.72 -9.02
CA SER A 285 10.83 -21.25 -7.86
C SER A 285 10.87 -20.25 -6.69
N GLU A 286 9.89 -20.33 -5.79
CA GLU A 286 9.91 -19.53 -4.56
C GLU A 286 11.17 -19.80 -3.72
N SER A 287 11.69 -21.03 -3.75
CA SER A 287 12.92 -21.40 -3.06
C SER A 287 14.13 -20.67 -3.64
N ASP A 288 14.25 -20.60 -4.97
CA ASP A 288 15.36 -19.89 -5.62
C ASP A 288 15.33 -18.40 -5.31
N MET A 289 14.14 -17.80 -5.36
CA MET A 289 13.92 -16.41 -4.97
C MET A 289 14.28 -16.17 -3.50
N ALA A 290 13.88 -17.08 -2.61
CA ALA A 290 14.19 -16.98 -1.19
C ALA A 290 15.68 -17.06 -0.89
N ILE A 291 16.40 -17.95 -1.59
CA ILE A 291 17.85 -18.10 -1.49
C ILE A 291 18.56 -16.82 -1.94
N GLU A 292 18.20 -16.29 -3.11
CA GLU A 292 18.82 -15.07 -3.65
C GLU A 292 18.58 -13.87 -2.71
N ALA A 293 17.34 -13.68 -2.25
CA ALA A 293 17.03 -12.62 -1.29
C ALA A 293 17.82 -12.79 0.02
N ALA A 294 18.00 -14.01 0.51
CA ALA A 294 18.80 -14.29 1.70
C ALA A 294 20.29 -13.99 1.50
N GLN A 295 20.82 -14.19 0.30
CA GLN A 295 22.20 -13.82 -0.05
C GLN A 295 22.38 -12.30 -0.14
N LEU A 296 21.35 -11.57 -0.56
CA LEU A 296 21.40 -10.10 -0.69
C LEU A 296 21.29 -9.37 0.65
N ARG A 297 20.44 -9.84 1.58
CA ARG A 297 20.15 -9.18 2.87
C ARG A 297 21.38 -8.71 3.66
N PRO A 298 22.46 -9.52 3.84
CA PRO A 298 23.63 -9.12 4.62
C PRO A 298 24.34 -7.88 4.10
N HIS A 299 24.08 -7.49 2.86
CA HIS A 299 24.71 -6.33 2.25
C HIS A 299 24.02 -4.99 2.53
N PHE A 300 22.89 -5.02 3.24
CA PHE A 300 22.10 -3.83 3.61
C PHE A 300 22.07 -3.58 5.12
N SER A 301 22.96 -4.26 5.86
CA SER A 301 23.12 -4.16 7.32
C SER A 301 23.92 -2.93 7.74
#